data_AF-A0A8B5PRR0-F1
#
_entry.id   AF-A0A8B5PRR0-F1
#
_cell.length_a   1.000
_cell.length_b   1.000
_cell.length_c   1.000
_cell.angle_alpha   90.00
_cell.angle_beta   90.00
_cell.angle_gamma   90.00
#
_symmetry.space_group_name_H-M   'P 1'
#
loop_
_entity.id
_entity.type
_entity.pdbx_description
1 polymer ?
#
loop_
_entity_poly.entity_id
_entity_poly.type
_entity_poly.pdbx_seq_one_letter_code
_entity_poly.pdbx_strand_id
1 'polypeptide(L)'
;MLKALAGLGAEPRTLPVPFADKAKAFTLRKFDDALRLREALAGARKIIVLGGGFIGLEIAATVASNGKDVTILEAGARILTRGVPEQVAVLIADRHIKGGVQIICGVRITEIQQTKAKPLSKQKATALQRSLDTSS
;
A
#
# COMPACT_ATOMS: atom_id res chain seq x y z
N MET A 1 -19.96 24.47 36.06
CA MET A 1 -19.44 24.66 34.69
C MET A 1 -19.14 23.29 34.10
N LEU A 2 -19.79 22.91 32.99
CA LEU A 2 -19.55 21.63 32.33
C LEU A 2 -18.54 21.81 31.20
N LYS A 3 -17.58 20.89 31.08
CA LYS A 3 -16.60 20.85 29.99
C LYS A 3 -16.65 19.46 29.38
N ALA A 4 -16.83 19.39 28.06
CA ALA A 4 -16.76 18.15 27.30
C ALA A 4 -15.49 18.17 26.44
N LEU A 5 -14.74 17.07 26.48
CA LEU A 5 -13.65 16.80 25.53
C LEU A 5 -14.04 15.56 24.72
N ALA A 6 -13.91 15.66 23.39
CA ALA A 6 -14.13 14.55 22.46
C ALA A 6 -12.80 14.16 21.81
N GLY A 7 -12.40 12.90 21.97
CA GLY A 7 -11.18 12.30 21.40
C GLY A 7 -11.52 11.08 20.53
N LEU A 8 -12.48 11.22 19.62
CA LEU A 8 -13.10 10.09 18.89
C LEU A 8 -12.17 9.38 17.88
N GLY A 9 -10.92 9.81 17.74
CA GLY A 9 -9.94 9.20 16.85
C GLY A 9 -10.32 9.29 15.37
N ALA A 10 -9.86 8.33 14.58
CA ALA A 10 -10.13 8.23 13.14
C ALA A 10 -10.34 6.75 12.76
N GLU A 11 -11.10 6.52 11.71
CA GLU A 11 -11.31 5.20 11.10
C GLU A 11 -10.57 5.09 9.74
N PRO A 12 -10.14 3.88 9.32
CA PRO A 12 -9.56 3.69 8.00
C PRO A 12 -10.51 4.14 6.89
N ARG A 13 -9.95 4.78 5.85
CA ARG A 13 -10.73 5.07 4.65
C ARG A 13 -11.08 3.75 3.96
N THR A 14 -12.35 3.59 3.59
CA THR A 14 -12.77 2.49 2.72
C THR A 14 -12.32 2.77 1.30
N LEU A 15 -11.92 1.73 0.56
CA LEU A 15 -11.56 1.87 -0.85
C LEU A 15 -12.85 1.80 -1.69
N PRO A 16 -13.25 2.86 -2.41
CA PRO A 16 -14.53 2.91 -3.11
C PRO A 16 -14.44 2.28 -4.50
N VAL A 17 -13.97 1.03 -4.58
CA VAL A 17 -13.81 0.30 -5.85
C VAL A 17 -14.56 -1.03 -5.79
N PRO A 18 -14.98 -1.60 -6.93
CA PRO A 18 -15.55 -2.94 -6.93
C PRO A 18 -14.52 -3.97 -6.42
N PHE A 19 -15.00 -4.85 -5.54
CA PHE A 19 -14.24 -5.96 -4.99
C PHE A 19 -14.96 -7.28 -5.33
N ALA A 20 -14.27 -8.20 -6.00
CA ALA A 20 -14.72 -9.57 -6.15
C ALA A 20 -14.58 -10.29 -4.79
N ASP A 21 -15.67 -10.31 -4.03
CA ASP A 21 -15.82 -10.85 -2.67
C ASP A 21 -14.89 -10.30 -1.57
N LYS A 22 -15.52 -9.96 -0.43
CA LYS A 22 -14.95 -9.23 0.72
C LYS A 22 -13.82 -9.94 1.50
N ALA A 23 -13.29 -11.07 1.01
CA ALA A 23 -12.54 -12.01 1.85
C ALA A 23 -11.02 -11.75 1.97
N LYS A 24 -10.44 -10.73 1.31
CA LYS A 24 -8.96 -10.57 1.27
C LYS A 24 -8.42 -9.15 1.42
N ALA A 25 -9.28 -8.16 1.65
CA ALA A 25 -8.85 -6.79 1.92
C ALA A 25 -8.86 -6.55 3.44
N PHE A 26 -7.71 -6.20 3.99
CA PHE A 26 -7.54 -5.93 5.42
C PHE A 26 -7.27 -4.43 5.62
N THR A 27 -7.75 -3.90 6.73
CA THR A 27 -7.34 -2.59 7.24
C THR A 27 -6.63 -2.80 8.57
N LEU A 28 -5.84 -1.83 9.03
CA LEU A 28 -5.12 -1.91 10.29
C LEU A 28 -5.35 -0.62 11.08
N ARG A 29 -6.16 -0.69 12.15
CA ARG A 29 -6.36 0.42 13.09
C ARG A 29 -6.39 -0.03 14.54
N LYS A 30 -7.05 -1.15 14.79
CA LYS A 30 -7.28 -1.72 16.12
C LYS A 30 -6.39 -2.94 16.32
N PHE A 31 -6.22 -3.35 17.56
CA PHE A 31 -5.43 -4.54 17.90
C PHE A 31 -5.99 -5.81 17.22
N ASP A 32 -7.30 -5.96 17.19
CA ASP A 32 -7.97 -7.09 16.53
C ASP A 32 -7.69 -7.14 15.02
N ASP A 33 -7.51 -5.97 14.39
CA ASP A 33 -7.11 -5.91 12.98
C ASP A 33 -5.70 -6.50 12.79
N ALA A 34 -4.80 -6.21 13.72
CA ALA A 34 -3.43 -6.73 13.68
C ALA A 34 -3.41 -8.26 13.83
N LEU A 35 -4.25 -8.82 14.71
CA LEU A 35 -4.38 -10.27 14.88
C LEU A 35 -4.89 -10.94 13.60
N ARG A 36 -5.98 -10.42 13.02
CA ARG A 36 -6.53 -10.92 11.75
C ARG A 36 -5.54 -10.82 10.60
N LEU A 37 -4.81 -9.70 10.52
CA LEU A 37 -3.78 -9.50 9.52
C LEU A 37 -2.64 -10.50 9.69
N ARG A 38 -2.18 -10.76 10.91
CA ARG A 38 -1.13 -11.74 11.20
C ARG A 38 -1.53 -13.14 10.73
N GLU A 39 -2.75 -13.57 11.03
CA GLU A 39 -3.28 -14.87 10.59
C GLU A 39 -3.38 -14.95 9.07
N ALA A 40 -3.96 -13.94 8.43
CA ALA A 40 -4.09 -13.89 6.97
C ALA A 40 -2.73 -13.91 6.26
N LEU A 41 -1.73 -13.25 6.86
CA LEU A 41 -0.39 -13.20 6.31
C LEU A 41 0.35 -14.54 6.44
N ALA A 42 0.01 -15.42 7.39
CA ALA A 42 0.77 -16.66 7.63
C ALA A 42 0.87 -17.57 6.39
N GLY A 43 -0.19 -17.65 5.58
CA GLY A 43 -0.21 -18.40 4.32
C GLY A 43 0.07 -17.57 3.06
N ALA A 44 0.29 -16.26 3.18
CA ALA A 44 0.45 -15.36 2.05
C ALA A 44 1.92 -15.21 1.67
N ARG A 45 2.22 -15.41 0.37
CA ARG A 45 3.54 -15.16 -0.20
C ARG A 45 3.65 -13.81 -0.91
N LYS A 46 2.61 -13.41 -1.63
CA LYS A 46 2.57 -12.15 -2.41
C LYS A 46 1.56 -11.20 -1.78
N ILE A 47 2.01 -10.00 -1.44
CA ILE A 47 1.23 -9.03 -0.68
C ILE A 47 1.28 -7.69 -1.41
N ILE A 48 0.09 -7.11 -1.58
CA ILE A 48 -0.05 -5.76 -2.08
C ILE A 48 -0.50 -4.88 -0.91
N VAL A 49 0.25 -3.83 -0.63
CA VAL A 49 -0.10 -2.78 0.33
C VAL A 49 -0.62 -1.57 -0.43
N LEU A 50 -1.80 -1.10 -0.05
CA LEU A 50 -2.47 0.02 -0.71
C LEU A 50 -2.21 1.30 0.11
N GLY A 51 -1.40 2.19 -0.44
CA GLY A 51 -0.98 3.45 0.16
C GLY A 51 0.45 3.42 0.71
N GLY A 52 1.26 4.39 0.30
CA GLY A 52 2.62 4.67 0.75
C GLY A 52 2.67 5.71 1.88
N GLY A 53 1.72 5.62 2.82
CA GLY A 53 1.75 6.38 4.09
C GLY A 53 2.59 5.67 5.16
N PHE A 54 2.75 6.28 6.34
CA PHE A 54 3.53 5.69 7.46
C PHE A 54 3.10 4.25 7.79
N ILE A 55 1.81 4.02 8.01
CA ILE A 55 1.27 2.69 8.33
C ILE A 55 1.56 1.69 7.19
N GLY A 56 1.36 2.09 5.93
CA GLY A 56 1.61 1.22 4.78
C GLY A 56 3.09 0.83 4.65
N LEU A 57 3.99 1.78 4.89
CA LEU A 57 5.43 1.57 4.88
C LEU A 57 5.88 0.62 6.00
N GLU A 58 5.42 0.83 7.24
CA GLU A 58 5.73 -0.03 8.39
C GLU A 58 5.25 -1.48 8.18
N ILE A 59 4.01 -1.66 7.70
CA ILE A 59 3.48 -2.97 7.33
C ILE A 59 4.36 -3.59 6.25
N ALA A 60 4.66 -2.85 5.18
CA ALA A 60 5.43 -3.38 4.07
C ALA A 60 6.83 -3.83 4.49
N ALA A 61 7.53 -3.04 5.30
CA ALA A 61 8.84 -3.39 5.85
C ALA A 61 8.78 -4.66 6.71
N THR A 62 7.79 -4.75 7.60
CA THR A 62 7.60 -5.92 8.50
C THR A 62 7.27 -7.19 7.72
N VAL A 63 6.43 -7.06 6.68
CA VAL A 63 6.03 -8.20 5.85
C VAL A 63 7.20 -8.66 4.97
N ALA A 64 7.97 -7.72 4.40
CA ALA A 64 9.14 -8.02 3.60
C ALA A 64 10.27 -8.64 4.42
N SER A 65 10.52 -8.16 5.66
CA SER A 65 11.52 -8.77 6.55
C SER A 65 11.20 -10.22 6.94
N ASN A 66 9.93 -10.62 6.81
CA ASN A 66 9.47 -12.00 6.99
C ASN A 66 9.56 -12.83 5.69
N GLY A 67 10.33 -12.38 4.69
CA GLY A 67 10.64 -13.14 3.47
C GLY A 67 9.54 -13.18 2.42
N LYS A 68 8.62 -12.21 2.44
CA LYS A 68 7.47 -12.17 1.52
C LYS A 68 7.66 -11.17 0.38
N ASP A 69 7.03 -11.45 -0.76
CA ASP A 69 7.04 -10.58 -1.93
C ASP A 69 6.03 -9.43 -1.71
N VAL A 70 6.53 -8.22 -1.44
CA VAL A 70 5.69 -7.05 -1.09
C VAL A 70 5.76 -5.96 -2.15
N THR A 71 4.59 -5.45 -2.56
CA THR A 71 4.47 -4.27 -3.42
C THR A 71 3.56 -3.22 -2.78
N ILE A 72 4.02 -1.98 -2.71
CA ILE A 72 3.22 -0.81 -2.35
C ILE A 72 2.68 -0.17 -3.62
N LEU A 73 1.37 0.11 -3.64
CA LEU A 73 0.71 0.95 -4.65
C LEU A 73 0.31 2.28 -4.02
N GLU A 74 0.82 3.39 -4.53
CA GLU A 74 0.53 4.75 -4.05
C GLU A 74 -0.05 5.62 -5.17
N ALA A 75 -1.12 6.35 -4.85
CA ALA A 75 -1.82 7.21 -5.80
C ALA A 75 -1.11 8.56 -6.05
N GLY A 76 -0.42 9.08 -5.05
CA GLY A 76 0.42 10.26 -5.16
C GLY A 76 1.66 9.99 -6.01
N ALA A 77 2.30 11.07 -6.48
CA ALA A 77 3.53 10.99 -7.27
C ALA A 77 4.71 10.38 -6.47
N ARG A 78 4.64 10.40 -5.14
CA ARG A 78 5.63 9.80 -4.22
C ARG A 78 4.99 9.28 -2.95
N ILE A 79 5.70 8.40 -2.24
CA ILE A 79 5.34 8.03 -0.87
C ILE A 79 5.36 9.25 0.05
N LEU A 80 4.58 9.19 1.13
CA LEU A 80 4.49 10.24 2.15
C LEU A 80 4.27 11.65 1.57
N THR A 81 3.51 11.77 0.48
CA THR A 81 3.25 13.03 -0.24
C THR A 81 2.84 14.17 0.70
N ARG A 82 2.07 13.87 1.75
CA ARG A 82 1.58 14.85 2.75
C ARG A 82 2.31 14.80 4.10
N GLY A 83 3.26 13.87 4.26
CA GLY A 83 3.84 13.55 5.56
C GLY A 83 5.23 14.15 5.77
N VAL A 84 6.05 14.23 4.71
CA VAL A 84 7.44 14.69 4.79
C VAL A 84 7.88 15.42 3.51
N PRO A 85 8.95 16.24 3.57
CA PRO A 85 9.61 16.78 2.39
C PRO A 85 10.10 15.69 1.43
N GLU A 86 10.23 16.04 0.16
CA GLU A 86 10.59 15.07 -0.89
C GLU A 86 11.93 14.37 -0.64
N GLN A 87 12.97 15.10 -0.22
CA GLN A 87 14.28 14.48 0.02
C GLN A 87 14.21 13.38 1.09
N VAL A 88 13.37 13.59 2.11
CA VAL A 88 13.15 12.59 3.17
C VAL A 88 12.37 11.40 2.63
N ALA A 89 11.34 11.63 1.80
CA ALA A 89 10.58 10.55 1.18
C ALA A 89 11.47 9.66 0.28
N VAL A 90 12.43 10.24 -0.45
CA VAL A 90 13.40 9.49 -1.27
C VAL A 90 14.26 8.57 -0.40
N LEU A 91 14.81 9.08 0.70
CA LEU A 91 15.62 8.27 1.64
C LEU A 91 14.81 7.12 2.25
N ILE A 92 13.55 7.39 2.62
CA ILE A 92 12.66 6.36 3.15
C ILE A 92 12.33 5.32 2.09
N ALA A 93 12.07 5.73 0.84
CA ALA A 93 11.79 4.83 -0.27
C ALA A 93 12.98 3.91 -0.55
N ASP A 94 14.18 4.47 -0.66
CA ASP A 94 15.42 3.71 -0.88
C ASP A 94 15.64 2.66 0.22
N ARG A 95 15.39 3.02 1.48
CA ARG A 95 15.50 2.06 2.59
C ARG A 95 14.50 0.91 2.49
N HIS A 96 13.27 1.16 2.06
CA HIS A 96 12.27 0.10 1.84
C HIS A 96 12.63 -0.78 0.64
N ILE A 97 13.11 -0.18 -0.45
CA ILE A 97 13.55 -0.90 -1.65
C ILE A 97 14.72 -1.82 -1.33
N LYS A 98 15.71 -1.34 -0.58
CA LYS A 98 16.82 -2.16 -0.06
C LYS A 98 16.35 -3.28 0.87
N GLY A 99 15.22 -3.08 1.56
CA GLY A 99 14.55 -4.08 2.38
C GLY A 99 13.69 -5.08 1.60
N GLY A 100 13.71 -5.04 0.25
CA GLY A 100 12.98 -5.98 -0.60
C GLY A 100 11.55 -5.56 -0.97
N VAL A 101 11.14 -4.32 -0.65
CA VAL A 101 9.82 -3.80 -0.98
C VAL A 101 9.82 -3.17 -2.38
N GLN A 102 8.87 -3.53 -3.22
CA GLN A 102 8.62 -2.82 -4.47
C GLN A 102 7.67 -1.65 -4.24
N ILE A 103 7.94 -0.49 -4.82
CA ILE A 103 7.11 0.72 -4.65
C ILE A 103 6.70 1.23 -6.03
N ILE A 104 5.39 1.39 -6.24
CA ILE A 104 4.81 1.94 -7.46
C ILE A 104 3.96 3.16 -7.08
N CYS A 105 4.36 4.34 -7.53
CA CYS A 105 3.66 5.60 -7.31
C CYS A 105 2.89 6.04 -8.57
N GLY A 106 2.02 7.04 -8.42
CA GLY A 106 1.21 7.58 -9.50
C GLY A 106 0.11 6.63 -10.02
N VAL A 107 -0.23 5.59 -9.25
CA VAL A 107 -1.19 4.57 -9.67
C VAL A 107 -2.45 4.59 -8.81
N ARG A 108 -3.60 4.60 -9.47
CA ARG A 108 -4.91 4.51 -8.80
C ARG A 108 -5.48 3.12 -8.99
N ILE A 109 -6.02 2.58 -7.91
CA ILE A 109 -6.74 1.31 -7.93
C ILE A 109 -8.15 1.62 -8.42
N THR A 110 -8.61 0.91 -9.44
CA THR A 110 -9.95 1.06 -10.00
C THR A 110 -10.84 -0.14 -9.69
N GLU A 111 -10.24 -1.30 -9.43
CA GLU A 111 -10.94 -2.56 -9.20
C GLU A 111 -10.02 -3.60 -8.56
N ILE A 112 -10.58 -4.52 -7.75
CA ILE A 112 -9.88 -5.69 -7.24
C ILE A 112 -10.66 -6.95 -7.62
N GLN A 113 -10.05 -7.80 -8.44
CA GLN A 113 -10.64 -9.04 -8.95
C GLN A 113 -9.89 -10.26 -8.42
N GLN A 114 -10.62 -11.29 -8.00
CA GLN A 114 -10.06 -12.61 -7.74
C GLN A 114 -10.07 -13.42 -9.04
N THR A 115 -8.90 -13.66 -9.61
CA THR A 115 -8.77 -14.53 -10.78
C THR A 115 -8.29 -15.92 -10.38
N LYS A 116 -8.88 -16.98 -10.95
CA LYS A 116 -8.21 -18.29 -11.04
C LYS A 116 -7.08 -18.09 -12.04
N ALA A 117 -5.83 -18.17 -11.62
CA ALA A 117 -4.70 -17.72 -12.42
C ALA A 117 -4.70 -18.32 -13.85
N LYS A 118 -4.89 -17.46 -14.85
CA LYS A 118 -4.02 -17.46 -16.03
C LYS A 118 -3.06 -16.28 -15.79
N PRO A 119 -1.73 -16.45 -15.90
CA PRO A 119 -0.79 -15.37 -15.63
C PRO A 119 -1.19 -14.14 -16.44
N LEU A 120 -1.30 -12.98 -15.78
CA LEU A 120 -1.48 -11.71 -16.47
C LEU A 120 -0.33 -11.58 -17.48
N SER A 121 -0.66 -11.63 -18.77
CA SER A 121 0.31 -11.35 -19.83
C SER A 121 0.87 -9.96 -19.58
N LYS A 122 2.17 -9.77 -19.78
CA LYS A 122 2.94 -8.54 -19.52
C LYS A 122 2.47 -7.30 -20.32
N GLN A 123 1.26 -7.30 -20.89
CA GLN A 123 0.81 -6.33 -21.88
C GLN A 123 0.12 -5.07 -21.33
N LYS A 124 -0.11 -4.92 -20.01
CA LYS A 124 -0.77 -3.71 -19.46
C LYS A 124 0.07 -2.84 -18.53
N ALA A 125 1.36 -3.13 -18.33
CA ALA A 125 2.25 -2.29 -17.51
C ALA A 125 2.97 -1.16 -18.29
N THR A 126 2.81 -1.08 -19.62
CA THR A 126 3.67 -0.23 -20.48
C THR A 126 3.09 1.17 -20.78
N ALA A 127 2.12 1.66 -20.02
CA ALA A 127 1.51 2.97 -20.28
C ALA A 127 1.70 3.94 -19.11
N LEU A 128 2.96 4.27 -18.76
CA LEU A 128 3.28 5.57 -18.11
C LEU A 128 4.79 5.93 -18.04
N GLN A 129 5.69 5.17 -18.69
CA GLN A 129 7.14 5.44 -18.66
C GLN A 129 7.67 6.25 -19.86
N ARG A 130 6.80 6.83 -20.72
CA ARG A 130 7.23 7.51 -21.96
C ARG A 130 7.04 9.03 -22.00
N SER A 131 6.68 9.70 -20.90
CA SER A 131 6.48 11.16 -20.92
C SER A 131 7.52 11.97 -20.13
N LEU A 132 8.70 11.41 -19.82
CA LEU A 132 9.77 12.15 -19.15
C LEU A 132 11.08 12.27 -19.95
N ASP A 133 11.15 11.72 -21.17
CA ASP A 133 12.37 11.75 -22.01
C ASP A 133 12.32 12.75 -23.18
N THR A 134 11.46 13.78 -23.13
CA THR A 134 11.50 14.88 -24.11
C THR A 134 11.47 16.24 -23.42
N SER A 135 12.61 16.63 -22.86
CA SER A 135 13.03 18.01 -22.64
C SER A 135 14.55 18.02 -22.42
N SER A 136 15.27 17.93 -23.54
CA SER A 136 16.64 18.41 -23.68
C SER A 136 16.68 19.23 -24.96
#